data_AF-A0A7W1JS69-F1
#
_entry.id   AF-A0A7W1JS69-F1
#
_cell.length_a   1.000
_cell.length_b   1.000
_cell.length_c   1.000
_cell.angle_alpha   90.00
_cell.angle_beta   90.00
_cell.angle_gamma   90.00
#
_symmetry.space_group_name_H-M   'P 1'
#
loop_
_entity.id
_entity.type
_entity.pdbx_description
1 polymer ?
#
loop_
_entity_poly.entity_id
_entity_poly.type
_entity_poly.pdbx_seq_one_letter_code
_entity_poly.pdbx_strand_id
1 'polypeptide(L)' 'MLTYKVTMQFTMDGKDHTDTYNSASVWKRSKGVWHVLLHTNVPQEKPQAPAAP' A
#
# COMPACT_ATOMS: atom_id res chain seq x y z
N MET A 1 10.77 1.58 -10.86
CA MET A 1 9.51 1.86 -10.13
C MET A 1 8.77 0.55 -10.02
N LEU A 2 8.25 0.22 -8.84
CA LEU A 2 7.49 -1.01 -8.60
C LEU A 2 6.09 -0.64 -8.13
N THR A 3 5.06 -1.26 -8.70
CA THR A 3 3.69 -1.23 -8.20
C THR A 3 3.27 -2.64 -7.85
N TYR A 4 2.54 -2.80 -6.74
CA TYR A 4 2.12 -4.11 -6.25
C TYR A 4 0.90 -3.98 -5.35
N LYS A 5 0.16 -5.07 -5.19
CA LYS A 5 -0.87 -5.19 -4.15
C LYS A 5 -0.25 -5.85 -2.93
N VAL A 6 -0.53 -5.31 -1.75
CA VAL A 6 -0.06 -5.87 -0.49
C VAL A 6 -1.21 -5.96 0.50
N THR A 7 -1.35 -7.10 1.17
CA THR A 7 -2.19 -7.21 2.36
C THR A 7 -1.34 -6.88 3.56
N MET A 8 -1.74 -5.84 4.30
CA MET A 8 -1.07 -5.44 5.54
C MET A 8 -1.90 -5.89 6.72
N GLN A 9 -1.22 -6.47 7.71
CA GLN A 9 -1.78 -6.82 8.99
C GLN A 9 -1.05 -6.00 10.05
N PHE A 10 -1.78 -5.24 10.86
CA PHE A 10 -1.21 -4.42 11.91
C PHE A 10 -2.18 -4.27 13.07
N THR A 11 -1.66 -4.15 14.28
CA THR A 11 -2.46 -3.84 15.47
C THR A 11 -2.33 -2.35 15.77
N MET A 12 -3.46 -1.64 15.87
CA MET A 12 -3.52 -0.23 16.23
C MET A 12 -4.60 -0.05 17.30
N ASP A 13 -4.28 0.68 18.38
CA ASP A 13 -5.16 0.90 19.52
C ASP A 13 -5.77 -0.40 20.12
N GLY A 14 -4.98 -1.47 20.14
CA GLY A 14 -5.39 -2.79 20.65
C GLY A 14 -6.38 -3.54 19.75
N LYS A 15 -6.60 -3.07 18.52
CA LYS A 15 -7.43 -3.73 17.50
C LYS A 15 -6.58 -4.20 16.34
N ASP A 16 -6.88 -5.40 15.86
CA ASP A 16 -6.23 -5.94 14.67
C ASP A 16 -6.90 -5.41 13.40
N HIS A 17 -6.07 -4.88 12.50
CA HIS A 17 -6.46 -4.39 11.19
C HIS A 17 -5.84 -5.29 10.13
N THR A 18 -6.63 -5.68 9.15
CA THR A 18 -6.17 -6.40 7.96
C THR A 18 -6.83 -5.78 6.75
N ASP A 19 -6.03 -5.13 5.90
CA ASP A 19 -6.52 -4.49 4.68
C ASP A 19 -5.55 -4.69 3.50
N THR A 20 -6.08 -4.67 2.28
CA THR A 20 -5.30 -4.73 1.05
C THR A 20 -5.09 -3.32 0.48
N TYR A 21 -3.86 -3.02 0.10
CA TYR A 21 -3.44 -1.72 -0.43
C TYR A 21 -2.84 -1.88 -1.83
N ASN A 22 -3.09 -0.88 -2.67
CA ASN A 22 -2.28 -0.64 -3.87
C ASN A 22 -1.05 0.16 -3.45
N SER A 23 0.13 -0.42 -3.64
CA SER A 23 1.41 0.16 -3.25
C SER A 23 2.23 0.55 -4.46
N ALA A 24 2.97 1.65 -4.34
CA ALA A 24 3.95 2.08 -5.33
C ALA A 24 5.25 2.51 -4.64
N SER A 25 6.39 2.17 -5.22
CA SER A 25 7.71 2.53 -4.72
C SER A 25 8.67 2.98 -5.81
N VAL A 26 9.35 4.09 -5.57
CA VAL A 26 10.42 4.63 -6.42
C VAL A 26 11.73 4.53 -5.68
N TRP A 27 12.72 3.93 -6.35
CA TRP A 27 14.04 3.68 -5.80
C TRP A 27 15.09 4.31 -6.71
N LYS A 28 16.15 4.86 -6.11
CA LYS A 28 17.31 5.35 -6.82
C LYS A 28 18.57 4.72 -6.26
N ARG A 29 19.43 4.23 -7.15
CA ARG A 29 20.75 3.74 -6.76
C ARG A 29 21.73 4.92 -6.69
N SER A 30 22.44 5.06 -5.58
CA SER A 30 23.49 6.06 -5.36
C SER A 30 24.67 5.40 -4.68
N LYS A 31 25.89 5.61 -5.20
CA LYS A 31 27.13 4.99 -4.70
C LYS A 31 27.01 3.48 -4.46
N GLY A 32 26.30 2.78 -5.35
CA GLY A 32 26.08 1.33 -5.28
C GLY A 32 24.93 0.88 -4.37
N VAL A 33 24.36 1.77 -3.54
CA VAL A 33 23.30 1.48 -2.56
C VAL A 33 21.94 1.93 -3.11
N TRP A 34 20.88 1.17 -2.82
CA TRP A 34 19.51 1.54 -3.16
C TRP A 34 18.88 2.41 -2.07
N HIS A 35 18.30 3.54 -2.47
CA HIS A 35 17.57 4.43 -1.59
C HIS A 35 16.10 4.52 -2.05
N VAL A 36 15.18 4.45 -1.09
CA VAL A 36 13.76 4.76 -1.33
C VAL A 36 13.63 6.27 -1.49
N LEU A 37 13.08 6.71 -2.62
CA LEU A 37 12.73 8.12 -2.84
C LEU A 37 11.28 8.41 -2.46
N LEU A 38 10.40 7.46 -2.77
CA LEU A 38 8.97 7.56 -2.49
C LEU A 38 8.41 6.16 -2.26
N HIS A 39 7.58 6.02 -1.25
CA HIS A 39 6.74 4.86 -1.03
C HIS A 39 5.34 5.34 -0.64
N THR A 40 4.31 4.82 -1.28
CA THR A 40 2.91 5.15 -0.99
C THR A 40 2.05 3.90 -0.96
N ASN A 41 1.04 3.92 -0.09
CA ASN A 41 0.01 2.91 0.05
C ASN A 41 -1.34 3.60 -0.05
N VAL A 42 -2.17 3.17 -1.00
CA VAL A 42 -3.55 3.64 -1.14
C VAL A 42 -4.45 2.45 -0.84
N PRO A 43 -5.43 2.56 0.07
CA PRO A 43 -6.39 1.49 0.31
C PRO A 43 -6.97 1.01 -1.02
N GLN A 44 -7.05 -0.31 -1.21
CA GLN A 44 -7.73 -0.82 -2.39
C GLN A 44 -9.20 -0.42 -2.31
N GLU A 45 -9.68 0.39 -3.26
CA GLU A 45 -11.12 0.64 -3.39
C GLU A 45 -11.84 -0.70 -3.50
N LYS A 46 -12.67 -0.98 -2.50
CA LYS A 46 -13.64 -2.07 -2.60
C LYS A 46 -14.68 -1.59 -3.61
N PRO A 47 -15.07 -2.41 -4.61
CA PRO A 47 -16.14 -2.04 -5.52
C PRO A 47 -17.34 -1.60 -4.68
N GLN A 48 -17.72 -0.33 -4.78
CA GLN A 48 -18.91 0.16 -4.10
C GLN A 48 -20.08 -0.60 -4.71
N ALA A 49 -20.76 -1.41 -3.89
CA ALA A 49 -21.97 -2.09 -4.33
C ALA A 49 -22.89 -1.03 -4.95
N PRO A 50 -23.47 -1.28 -6.14
CA PRO A 50 -24.37 -0.32 -6.76
C PRO A 50 -25.44 0.06 -5.74
N ALA A 51 -25.60 1.37 -5.51
CA ALA A 51 -26.64 1.87 -4.63
C ALA A 51 -27.96 1.25 -5.06
N ALA A 52 -28.59 0.49 -4.15
CA ALA A 52 -29.88 -0.12 -4.40
C ALA A 52 -30.88 1.00 -4.77
N PRO A 53 -31.78 0.74 -5.76
CA PRO A 53 -32.72 1.74 -6.26
C PRO A 53 -33.70 2.25 -5.21
#